data_AF-A0A2V9BIJ3-F1
#
_entry.id   AF-A0A2V9BIJ3-F1
#
_cell.length_a   1.000
_cell.length_b   1.000
_cell.length_c   1.000
_cell.angle_alpha   90.00
_cell.angle_beta   90.00
_cell.angle_gamma   90.00
#
_symmetry.space_group_name_H-M   'P 1'
#
loop_
_entity.id
_entity.type
_entity.pdbx_description
1 polymer ?
#
loop_
_entity_poly.entity_id
_entity_poly.type
_entity_poly.pdbx_seq_one_letter_code
_entity_poly.pdbx_strand_id
1 'polypeptide(L)'
;MIVGVTYGNTNPTITATDTQGNLYTRAIATYDLNHNQGCAILYAINTRGNAANTVTVNFSSAVAYLGLGIHEYSGVAGPDVTAGNKGSGSGPSSGSATTTANGNLIFGCAAEDSAGSGDTFTAGSGFTKRVDLGIAAAYADEDGIQAAAGAVAATWTLSPSSDWVANMAAFKTASGSTAPSITSLSPTSGPVGTAVTITGANFGVTQGTSTVSFNGTTATPTSWSSTSIVAPVPNGAASGNVTVTVGGQASNGIAFIVPVIAPSIASVSPSSGSAGTSVTITGTGFGTTQGTS
;
A
#
# COMPACT_ATOMS: atom_id res chain seq x y z
N MET A 1 6.13 2.53 7.18
CA MET A 1 6.70 3.24 8.34
C MET A 1 7.82 4.17 7.88
N ILE A 2 7.90 5.37 8.44
CA ILE A 2 8.95 6.36 8.19
C ILE A 2 9.58 6.72 9.55
N VAL A 3 10.90 6.86 9.56
CA VAL A 3 11.70 7.21 10.74
C VAL A 3 12.53 8.44 10.40
N GLY A 4 12.28 9.54 11.10
CA GLY A 4 13.19 10.68 11.13
C GLY A 4 14.13 10.55 12.33
N VAL A 5 15.41 10.87 12.12
CA VAL A 5 16.45 10.75 13.13
C VAL A 5 17.40 11.93 13.09
N THR A 6 17.73 12.47 14.25
CA THR A 6 18.86 13.40 14.42
C THR A 6 20.03 12.71 15.05
N TYR A 7 21.22 13.22 14.73
CA TYR A 7 22.49 12.69 15.22
C TYR A 7 23.54 13.78 15.14
N GLY A 8 24.57 13.69 15.98
CA GLY A 8 25.67 14.64 15.94
C GLY A 8 27.01 14.05 16.38
N ASN A 9 28.02 14.93 16.43
CA ASN A 9 29.46 14.66 16.65
C ASN A 9 30.16 13.85 15.56
N THR A 10 29.46 12.95 14.88
CA THR A 10 30.01 12.18 13.75
C THR A 10 29.00 12.09 12.62
N ASN A 11 29.46 11.69 11.43
CA ASN A 11 28.62 11.35 10.28
C ASN A 11 28.63 9.82 10.06
N PRO A 12 27.89 9.05 10.86
CA PRO A 12 27.88 7.59 10.76
C PRO A 12 27.05 7.11 9.58
N THR A 13 27.23 5.82 9.25
CA THR A 13 26.17 5.09 8.53
C THR A 13 25.02 4.80 9.48
N ILE A 14 23.80 5.08 9.02
CA ILE A 14 22.56 4.89 9.78
C ILE A 14 21.72 3.79 9.13
N THR A 15 21.28 2.83 9.94
CA THR A 15 20.35 1.76 9.55
C THR A 15 19.24 1.61 10.58
N ALA A 16 18.15 0.93 10.23
CA ALA A 16 17.08 0.64 11.15
C ALA A 16 16.59 -0.81 10.99
N THR A 17 16.14 -1.39 12.08
CA THR A 17 15.52 -2.72 12.17
C THR A 17 14.30 -2.63 13.06
N ASP A 18 13.38 -3.59 12.94
CA ASP A 18 12.29 -3.70 13.91
C ASP A 18 11.99 -5.14 14.29
N THR A 19 11.19 -5.31 15.35
CA THR A 19 10.79 -6.62 15.87
C THR A 19 9.92 -7.43 14.92
N GLN A 20 9.41 -6.81 13.85
CA GLN A 20 8.58 -7.47 12.84
C GLN A 20 9.38 -7.87 11.59
N GLY A 21 10.69 -7.60 11.56
CA GLY A 21 11.57 -7.96 10.45
C GLY A 21 11.31 -7.13 9.18
N ASN A 22 10.82 -5.90 9.32
CA ASN A 22 10.64 -4.99 8.20
C ASN A 22 11.99 -4.52 7.65
N LEU A 23 12.08 -4.38 6.33
CA LEU A 23 13.28 -3.93 5.64
C LEU A 23 13.28 -2.41 5.53
N TYR A 24 14.21 -1.75 6.23
CA TYR A 24 14.39 -0.30 6.15
C TYR A 24 15.43 0.08 5.12
N THR A 25 15.16 1.18 4.41
CA THR A 25 16.06 1.84 3.48
C THR A 25 16.21 3.30 3.89
N ARG A 26 17.40 3.88 3.70
CA ARG A 26 17.64 5.31 3.92
C ARG A 26 17.18 6.10 2.69
N ALA A 27 16.24 7.03 2.87
CA ALA A 27 15.82 7.94 1.82
C ALA A 27 16.86 9.07 1.64
N ILE A 28 17.27 9.71 2.73
CA ILE A 28 18.23 10.82 2.71
C ILE A 28 18.92 10.96 4.07
N ALA A 29 20.13 11.50 4.07
CA ALA A 29 20.81 12.02 5.24
C ALA A 29 21.61 13.27 4.85
N THR A 30 21.55 14.30 5.70
CA THR A 30 22.34 15.53 5.56
C THR A 30 23.06 15.77 6.86
N TYR A 31 24.34 16.11 6.78
CA TYR A 31 25.19 16.39 7.93
C TYR A 31 25.88 17.74 7.77
N ASP A 32 25.82 18.55 8.81
CA ASP A 32 26.60 19.78 8.93
C ASP A 32 27.87 19.53 9.73
N LEU A 33 29.00 19.54 9.01
CA LEU A 33 30.33 19.39 9.60
C LEU A 33 30.74 20.58 10.48
N ASN A 34 30.15 21.76 10.28
CA ASN A 34 30.54 22.95 11.02
C ASN A 34 29.90 22.99 12.42
N HIS A 35 28.70 22.44 12.54
CA HIS A 35 27.87 22.42 13.75
C HIS A 35 27.68 21.01 14.32
N ASN A 36 28.35 20.02 13.73
CA ASN A 36 28.33 18.62 14.17
C ASN A 36 26.93 18.01 14.33
N GLN A 37 25.97 18.36 13.47
CA GLN A 37 24.60 17.85 13.53
C GLN A 37 24.13 17.29 12.19
N GLY A 38 23.15 16.40 12.22
CA GLY A 38 22.56 15.81 11.03
C GLY A 38 21.11 15.42 11.26
N CYS A 39 20.37 15.36 10.16
CA CYS A 39 19.08 14.71 10.08
C CYS A 39 19.13 13.61 9.03
N ALA A 40 18.38 12.53 9.24
CA ALA A 40 18.18 11.49 8.24
C ALA A 40 16.75 10.98 8.26
N ILE A 41 16.30 10.50 7.10
CA ILE A 41 14.99 9.87 6.92
C ILE A 41 15.24 8.45 6.43
N LEU A 42 14.72 7.47 7.19
CA LEU A 42 14.66 6.07 6.82
C LEU A 42 13.20 5.66 6.64
N TYR A 43 12.95 4.63 5.84
CA TYR A 43 11.60 4.15 5.59
C TYR A 43 11.57 2.64 5.38
N ALA A 44 10.45 2.03 5.71
CA ALA A 44 10.09 0.67 5.35
C ALA A 44 8.70 0.69 4.67
N ILE A 45 8.61 0.10 3.48
CA ILE A 45 7.35 -0.12 2.75
C ILE A 45 6.84 -1.54 2.99
N ASN A 46 5.55 -1.77 2.80
CA ASN A 46 4.90 -3.08 2.99
C ASN A 46 5.19 -3.66 4.38
N THR A 47 5.06 -2.83 5.43
CA THR A 47 5.36 -3.24 6.79
C THR A 47 4.42 -4.36 7.23
N ARG A 48 5.00 -5.40 7.81
CA ARG A 48 4.27 -6.50 8.42
C ARG A 48 3.60 -5.98 9.69
N GLY A 49 2.29 -6.19 9.79
CA GLY A 49 1.60 -6.40 11.05
C GLY A 49 0.89 -5.21 11.71
N ASN A 50 -0.08 -5.62 12.53
CA ASN A 50 -1.09 -4.92 13.32
C ASN A 50 -0.86 -5.16 14.83
N ALA A 51 0.40 -5.29 15.24
CA ALA A 51 0.83 -5.61 16.60
C ALA A 51 1.87 -4.60 17.09
N ALA A 52 2.19 -4.65 18.40
CA ALA A 52 3.24 -3.81 18.98
C ALA A 52 4.59 -4.05 18.29
N ASN A 53 5.27 -2.96 17.93
CA ASN A 53 6.53 -2.99 17.21
C ASN A 53 7.58 -2.14 17.93
N THR A 54 8.81 -2.64 18.02
CA THR A 54 9.96 -1.87 18.50
C THR A 54 10.92 -1.63 17.34
N VAL A 55 11.18 -0.36 17.04
CA VAL A 55 12.15 0.06 16.02
C VAL A 55 13.47 0.39 16.70
N THR A 56 14.56 -0.16 16.18
CA THR A 56 15.93 0.12 16.63
C THR A 56 16.68 0.81 15.50
N VAL A 57 17.20 2.00 15.76
CA VAL A 57 18.09 2.73 14.85
C VAL A 57 19.54 2.47 15.28
N ASN A 58 20.38 2.07 14.33
CA ASN A 58 21.77 1.70 14.56
C ASN A 58 22.71 2.67 13.86
N PHE A 59 23.83 2.98 14.53
CA PHE A 59 24.87 3.88 14.04
C PHE A 59 26.21 3.14 13.97
N SER A 60 26.99 3.38 12.90
CA SER A 60 28.32 2.76 12.73
C SER A 60 29.40 3.31 13.67
N SER A 61 29.11 4.38 14.39
CA SER A 61 29.98 5.02 15.39
C SER A 61 29.14 5.70 16.46
N ALA A 62 29.76 6.05 17.58
CA ALA A 62 29.09 6.81 18.64
C ALA A 62 28.60 8.18 18.12
N VAL A 63 27.38 8.55 18.53
CA VAL A 63 26.71 9.80 18.17
C VAL A 63 26.12 10.45 19.41
N ALA A 64 25.84 11.75 19.33
CA ALA A 64 25.10 12.51 20.34
C ALA A 64 23.85 13.16 19.72
N TYR A 65 23.08 13.90 20.53
CA TYR A 65 21.92 14.71 20.11
C TYR A 65 20.86 13.91 19.35
N LEU A 66 20.50 12.75 19.92
CA LEU A 66 19.58 11.80 19.32
C LEU A 66 18.12 12.18 19.57
N GLY A 67 17.41 12.49 18.50
CA GLY A 67 15.95 12.59 18.43
C GLY A 67 15.42 11.59 17.41
N LEU A 68 14.27 10.98 17.72
CA LEU A 68 13.62 10.01 16.85
C LEU A 68 12.13 10.32 16.74
N GLY A 69 11.64 10.39 15.50
CA GLY A 69 10.22 10.39 15.17
C GLY A 69 9.90 9.16 14.33
N ILE A 70 8.94 8.35 14.78
CA ILE A 70 8.53 7.14 14.08
C ILE A 70 7.06 7.26 13.73
N HIS A 71 6.76 7.11 12.44
CA HIS A 71 5.43 7.35 11.88
C HIS A 71 4.98 6.18 11.02
N GLU A 72 3.71 5.83 11.12
CA GLU A 72 3.10 4.81 10.29
C GLU A 72 2.09 5.43 9.32
N TYR A 73 2.20 5.06 8.05
CA TYR A 73 1.36 5.57 6.97
C TYR A 73 0.87 4.40 6.14
N SER A 74 -0.37 4.52 5.66
CA SER A 74 -0.96 3.62 4.67
C SER A 74 -0.95 4.26 3.28
N GLY A 75 -0.94 3.43 2.23
CA GLY A 75 -1.00 3.93 0.83
C GLY A 75 0.28 4.60 0.32
N VAL A 76 1.43 4.34 0.94
CA VAL A 76 2.73 4.94 0.60
C VAL A 76 3.68 3.92 0.00
N ALA A 77 4.36 4.26 -1.09
CA ALA A 77 5.44 3.50 -1.72
C ALA A 77 6.81 4.16 -1.48
N GLY A 78 7.84 3.68 -2.19
CA GLY A 78 9.18 4.25 -2.10
C GLY A 78 9.25 5.74 -2.48
N PRO A 79 10.39 6.39 -2.20
CA PRO A 79 10.56 7.82 -2.44
C PRO A 79 10.39 8.18 -3.92
N ASP A 80 9.81 9.35 -4.15
CA ASP A 80 9.79 10.05 -5.42
C ASP A 80 11.04 10.90 -5.58
N VAL A 81 11.20 11.86 -4.67
CA VAL A 81 12.33 12.80 -4.63
C VAL A 81 12.70 13.11 -3.18
N THR A 82 13.93 13.57 -2.99
CA THR A 82 14.44 14.00 -1.70
C THR A 82 15.17 15.32 -1.85
N ALA A 83 15.12 16.15 -0.82
CA ALA A 83 15.88 17.39 -0.72
C ALA A 83 16.49 17.50 0.68
N GLY A 84 17.72 17.98 0.77
CA GLY A 84 18.40 18.21 2.03
C GLY A 84 19.23 19.48 1.97
N ASN A 85 19.15 20.29 3.02
CA ASN A 85 19.89 21.54 3.09
C ASN A 85 20.21 21.88 4.55
N LYS A 86 21.12 22.83 4.73
CA LYS A 86 21.57 23.34 6.03
C LYS A 86 21.77 24.85 5.94
N GLY A 87 21.72 25.52 7.08
CA GLY A 87 21.90 26.96 7.15
C GLY A 87 21.76 27.50 8.55
N SER A 88 21.62 28.81 8.65
CA SER A 88 21.44 29.52 9.91
C SER A 88 20.22 30.45 9.84
N GLY A 89 19.71 30.90 10.98
CA GLY A 89 18.58 31.82 11.04
C GLY A 89 17.29 31.15 11.51
N SER A 90 16.16 31.82 11.26
CA SER A 90 14.84 31.39 11.75
C SER A 90 14.03 30.58 10.74
N GLY A 91 14.56 30.31 9.54
CA GLY A 91 13.80 29.66 8.47
C GLY A 91 14.44 28.38 7.95
N PRO A 92 14.46 27.27 8.72
CA PRO A 92 14.91 25.99 8.19
C PRO A 92 14.14 25.59 6.94
N SER A 93 14.86 25.13 5.92
CA SER A 93 14.28 24.60 4.70
C SER A 93 15.12 23.44 4.22
N SER A 94 14.46 22.35 3.83
CA SER A 94 15.08 21.21 3.17
C SER A 94 15.65 21.51 1.78
N GLY A 95 15.41 22.71 1.24
CA GLY A 95 15.57 22.99 -0.18
C GLY A 95 14.43 22.40 -1.01
N SER A 96 14.27 22.82 -2.26
CA SER A 96 13.17 22.37 -3.09
C SER A 96 13.55 21.18 -3.96
N ALA A 97 12.65 20.19 -4.07
CA ALA A 97 12.66 19.17 -5.10
C ALA A 97 11.30 19.12 -5.82
N THR A 98 11.30 18.70 -7.09
CA THR A 98 10.08 18.62 -7.89
C THR A 98 9.53 17.20 -7.90
N THR A 99 8.34 16.99 -7.34
CA THR A 99 7.65 15.71 -7.41
C THR A 99 7.15 15.40 -8.82
N THR A 100 7.13 14.11 -9.15
CA THR A 100 6.70 13.60 -10.47
C THR A 100 5.22 13.24 -10.50
N ALA A 101 4.56 13.16 -9.33
CA ALA A 101 3.16 12.80 -9.20
C ALA A 101 2.46 13.62 -8.11
N ASN A 102 1.13 13.71 -8.23
CA ASN A 102 0.26 14.26 -7.20
C ASN A 102 -0.01 13.24 -6.09
N GLY A 103 -0.43 13.73 -4.93
CA GLY A 103 -0.80 12.91 -3.77
C GLY A 103 0.40 12.33 -3.01
N ASN A 104 1.63 12.70 -3.37
CA ASN A 104 2.82 12.27 -2.63
C ASN A 104 2.70 12.69 -1.16
N LEU A 105 3.07 11.76 -0.27
CA LEU A 105 3.30 12.08 1.13
C LEU A 105 4.66 12.76 1.22
N ILE A 106 4.68 13.99 1.71
CA ILE A 106 5.91 14.71 2.01
C ILE A 106 6.19 14.54 3.48
N PHE A 107 7.36 14.01 3.82
CA PHE A 107 7.85 13.92 5.19
C PHE A 107 9.10 14.78 5.33
N GLY A 108 9.04 15.75 6.23
CA GLY A 108 10.13 16.66 6.57
C GLY A 108 10.71 16.35 7.94
N CYS A 109 12.02 16.40 8.08
CA CYS A 109 12.71 16.36 9.37
C CYS A 109 13.66 17.54 9.49
N ALA A 110 13.75 18.16 10.66
CA ALA A 110 14.67 19.24 10.93
C ALA A 110 15.34 19.07 12.28
N ALA A 111 16.59 19.53 12.37
CA ALA A 111 17.37 19.56 13.59
C ALA A 111 18.07 20.92 13.73
N GLU A 112 18.29 21.36 14.96
CA GLU A 112 19.01 22.61 15.28
C GLU A 112 20.16 22.38 16.30
N ASP A 113 21.18 23.26 16.33
CA ASP A 113 22.45 23.07 17.10
C ASP A 113 22.33 23.37 18.61
N SER A 114 21.29 24.09 19.01
CA SER A 114 21.15 24.68 20.34
C SER A 114 20.32 23.80 21.28
N ALA A 115 20.72 22.54 21.46
CA ALA A 115 20.15 21.69 22.50
C ALA A 115 20.16 22.42 23.87
N GLY A 116 19.00 22.96 24.28
CA GLY A 116 18.82 23.74 25.50
C GLY A 116 18.32 25.20 25.35
N SER A 117 18.10 25.72 24.15
CA SER A 117 17.71 27.13 23.92
C SER A 117 16.20 27.43 23.97
N GLY A 118 15.34 26.42 24.10
CA GLY A 118 13.88 26.62 24.15
C GLY A 118 13.23 26.81 22.77
N ASP A 119 13.91 26.36 21.72
CA ASP A 119 13.48 26.58 20.34
C ASP A 119 12.16 25.87 20.06
N THR A 120 11.22 26.62 19.49
CA THR A 120 9.93 26.10 19.04
C THR A 120 9.94 25.97 17.53
N PHE A 121 9.75 24.76 17.02
CA PHE A 121 9.50 24.56 15.60
C PHE A 121 8.04 24.88 15.29
N THR A 122 7.81 25.76 14.33
CA THR A 122 6.50 25.91 13.70
C THR A 122 6.56 25.26 12.32
N ALA A 123 5.60 24.37 12.05
CA ALA A 123 5.52 23.70 10.76
C ALA A 123 5.28 24.69 9.61
N GLY A 124 5.76 24.32 8.43
CA GLY A 124 5.58 25.07 7.20
C GLY A 124 4.11 25.13 6.77
N SER A 125 3.81 26.08 5.89
CA SER A 125 2.47 26.18 5.32
C SER A 125 2.11 24.91 4.54
N GLY A 126 0.95 24.33 4.82
CA GLY A 126 0.50 23.08 4.18
C GLY A 126 1.03 21.80 4.83
N PHE A 127 1.82 21.92 5.90
CA PHE A 127 2.33 20.80 6.68
C PHE A 127 1.70 20.74 8.07
N THR A 128 1.67 19.52 8.63
CA THR A 128 1.26 19.22 9.99
C THR A 128 2.50 18.82 10.78
N LYS A 129 2.80 19.56 11.85
CA LYS A 129 3.85 19.16 12.80
C LYS A 129 3.43 17.86 13.49
N ARG A 130 4.28 16.83 13.49
CA ARG A 130 3.97 15.54 14.12
C ARG A 130 4.75 15.35 15.41
N VAL A 131 6.06 15.48 15.36
CA VAL A 131 6.94 15.47 16.53
C VAL A 131 7.62 16.82 16.68
N ASP A 132 7.71 17.28 17.92
CA ASP A 132 8.58 18.37 18.35
C ASP A 132 9.14 17.97 19.71
N LEU A 133 10.40 17.58 19.73
CA LEU A 133 11.09 17.19 20.96
C LEU A 133 11.69 18.39 21.69
N GLY A 134 11.58 19.60 21.13
CA GLY A 134 12.10 20.84 21.71
C GLY A 134 13.50 20.67 22.30
N ILE A 135 13.69 21.15 23.53
CA ILE A 135 14.98 21.09 24.24
C ILE A 135 15.52 19.69 24.54
N ALA A 136 14.71 18.64 24.41
CA ALA A 136 15.15 17.28 24.73
C ALA A 136 16.05 16.69 23.64
N ALA A 137 15.85 17.09 22.37
CA ALA A 137 16.61 16.53 21.26
C ALA A 137 16.78 17.48 20.04
N ALA A 138 16.33 18.73 20.13
CA ALA A 138 16.42 19.74 19.06
C ALA A 138 15.90 19.23 17.71
N TYR A 139 14.82 18.43 17.73
CA TYR A 139 14.26 17.70 16.59
C TYR A 139 12.79 18.00 16.41
N ALA A 140 12.39 18.24 15.16
CA ALA A 140 11.00 18.22 14.76
C ALA A 140 10.82 17.50 13.42
N ASP A 141 9.62 16.95 13.23
CA ASP A 141 9.17 16.47 11.93
C ASP A 141 7.77 16.98 11.59
N GLU A 142 7.53 17.06 10.29
CA GLU A 142 6.26 17.48 9.73
C GLU A 142 5.89 16.60 8.54
N ASP A 143 4.60 16.50 8.24
CA ASP A 143 4.15 15.87 7.02
C ASP A 143 3.02 16.63 6.33
N GLY A 144 2.85 16.36 5.04
CA GLY A 144 1.81 16.97 4.23
C GLY A 144 1.57 16.16 2.96
N ILE A 145 0.37 16.25 2.41
CA ILE A 145 0.05 15.66 1.11
C ILE A 145 0.17 16.73 0.04
N GLN A 146 1.05 16.51 -0.93
CA GLN A 146 1.19 17.44 -2.04
C GLN A 146 0.06 17.23 -3.06
N ALA A 147 -0.83 18.21 -3.21
CA ALA A 147 -2.03 18.07 -4.03
C ALA A 147 -1.75 17.94 -5.54
N ALA A 148 -0.63 18.48 -6.03
CA ALA A 148 -0.23 18.43 -7.44
C ALA A 148 1.28 18.25 -7.57
N ALA A 149 1.72 17.56 -8.61
CA ALA A 149 3.14 17.43 -8.94
C ALA A 149 3.77 18.82 -9.11
N GLY A 150 4.95 19.04 -8.54
CA GLY A 150 5.61 20.33 -8.58
C GLY A 150 6.69 20.50 -7.52
N ALA A 151 7.31 21.68 -7.52
CA ALA A 151 8.30 22.06 -6.53
C ALA A 151 7.69 22.06 -5.11
N VAL A 152 8.37 21.38 -4.18
CA VAL A 152 8.01 21.33 -2.76
C VAL A 152 9.27 21.36 -1.91
N ALA A 153 9.16 21.93 -0.72
CA ALA A 153 10.19 21.91 0.32
C ALA A 153 9.46 21.77 1.67
N ALA A 154 9.98 20.92 2.56
CA ALA A 154 9.65 21.02 3.97
C ALA A 154 10.36 22.25 4.55
N THR A 155 9.64 23.04 5.34
CA THR A 155 10.08 24.35 5.85
C THR A 155 9.56 24.57 7.25
N TRP A 156 10.34 25.25 8.09
CA TRP A 156 9.94 25.56 9.45
C TRP A 156 10.19 27.02 9.77
N THR A 157 9.53 27.51 10.81
CA THR A 157 9.95 28.73 11.50
C THR A 157 10.49 28.36 12.87
N LEU A 158 11.73 28.78 13.15
CA LEU A 158 12.38 28.69 14.45
C LEU A 158 12.24 30.01 15.22
N SER A 159 12.05 29.89 16.53
CA SER A 159 12.18 30.99 17.47
C SER A 159 12.82 30.49 18.76
N PRO A 160 14.00 31.01 19.16
CA PRO A 160 14.88 31.93 18.42
C PRO A 160 15.49 31.33 17.12
N SER A 161 16.31 32.11 16.41
CA SER A 161 17.09 31.61 15.28
C SER A 161 18.27 30.74 15.74
N SER A 162 18.58 29.68 15.00
CA SER A 162 19.67 28.74 15.30
C SER A 162 20.36 28.29 14.00
N ASP A 163 21.41 27.49 14.12
CA ASP A 163 21.97 26.73 13.02
C ASP A 163 21.15 25.45 12.84
N TRP A 164 20.83 25.11 11.60
CA TRP A 164 19.85 24.08 11.30
C TRP A 164 20.26 23.20 10.12
N VAL A 165 19.76 21.96 10.17
CA VAL A 165 19.75 21.01 9.07
C VAL A 165 18.32 20.53 8.85
N ALA A 166 17.91 20.44 7.60
CA ALA A 166 16.56 20.01 7.24
C ALA A 166 16.61 19.07 6.04
N ASN A 167 15.78 18.03 6.09
CA ASN A 167 15.56 17.10 5.00
C ASN A 167 14.09 16.95 4.70
N MET A 168 13.81 16.56 3.47
CA MET A 168 12.51 16.14 3.02
C MET A 168 12.67 14.89 2.15
N ALA A 169 11.76 13.95 2.35
CA ALA A 169 11.51 12.88 1.39
C ALA A 169 10.03 12.94 0.96
N ALA A 170 9.81 13.07 -0.34
CA ALA A 170 8.50 12.87 -0.94
C ALA A 170 8.36 11.38 -1.25
N PHE A 171 7.32 10.73 -0.75
CA PHE A 171 7.01 9.34 -1.01
C PHE A 171 5.86 9.24 -1.99
N LYS A 172 6.02 8.39 -2.99
CA LYS A 172 4.96 8.13 -3.96
C LYS A 172 3.75 7.54 -3.24
N THR A 173 2.57 7.81 -3.77
CA THR A 173 1.43 6.94 -3.45
C THR A 173 1.76 5.52 -3.90
N ALA A 174 1.46 4.53 -3.06
CA ALA A 174 1.54 3.15 -3.48
C ALA A 174 0.64 2.99 -4.71
N SER A 175 1.24 2.61 -5.85
CA SER A 175 0.47 2.33 -7.06
C SER A 175 -0.43 1.11 -6.79
N GLY A 176 -1.66 1.39 -6.35
CA GLY A 176 -2.71 0.45 -5.95
C GLY A 176 -3.60 1.09 -4.87
N SER A 177 -4.81 1.59 -5.15
CA SER A 177 -5.65 1.37 -6.32
C SER A 177 -6.71 2.49 -6.36
N THR A 178 -6.84 3.23 -7.47
CA THR A 178 -8.22 3.52 -7.91
C THR A 178 -8.91 2.16 -7.96
N ALA A 179 -10.00 1.98 -7.20
CA ALA A 179 -10.64 0.68 -7.07
C ALA A 179 -10.72 -0.02 -8.44
N PRO A 180 -10.42 -1.33 -8.52
CA PRO A 180 -10.58 -2.04 -9.78
C PRO A 180 -11.99 -1.79 -10.30
N SER A 181 -12.16 -1.64 -11.61
CA SER A 181 -13.48 -1.44 -12.19
C SER A 181 -13.72 -2.46 -13.27
N ILE A 182 -14.92 -3.04 -13.28
CA ILE A 182 -15.38 -3.92 -14.34
C ILE A 182 -16.27 -3.09 -15.26
N THR A 183 -15.94 -3.09 -16.55
CA THR A 183 -16.73 -2.45 -17.61
C THR A 183 -17.69 -3.44 -18.25
N SER A 184 -17.28 -4.69 -18.46
CA SER A 184 -18.14 -5.71 -19.09
C SER A 184 -17.73 -7.15 -18.76
N LEU A 185 -18.69 -8.05 -18.93
CA LEU A 185 -18.52 -9.50 -18.90
C LEU A 185 -18.89 -10.07 -20.27
N SER A 186 -18.13 -11.04 -20.77
CA SER A 186 -18.46 -11.77 -21.99
C SER A 186 -18.08 -13.25 -21.86
N PRO A 187 -19.05 -14.18 -21.88
CA PRO A 187 -20.51 -13.95 -21.91
C PRO A 187 -21.03 -13.35 -20.58
N THR A 188 -22.29 -12.90 -20.55
CA THR A 188 -22.99 -12.44 -19.33
C THR A 188 -23.78 -13.56 -18.63
N SER A 189 -23.77 -14.77 -19.20
CA SER A 189 -24.38 -15.97 -18.62
C SER A 189 -23.66 -17.24 -19.06
N GLY A 190 -23.76 -18.29 -18.25
CA GLY A 190 -23.20 -19.61 -18.58
C GLY A 190 -23.20 -20.56 -17.39
N PRO A 191 -23.28 -21.89 -17.63
CA PRO A 191 -23.14 -22.88 -16.56
C PRO A 191 -21.72 -22.87 -15.96
N VAL A 192 -21.54 -23.63 -14.87
CA VAL A 192 -20.23 -23.90 -14.27
C VAL A 192 -19.23 -24.35 -15.35
N GLY A 193 -18.02 -23.80 -15.32
CA GLY A 193 -16.95 -24.05 -16.29
C GLY A 193 -16.94 -23.13 -17.51
N THR A 194 -17.99 -22.34 -17.76
CA THR A 194 -17.96 -21.34 -18.86
C THR A 194 -16.84 -20.33 -18.62
N ALA A 195 -15.94 -20.16 -19.59
CA ALA A 195 -14.89 -19.15 -19.54
C ALA A 195 -15.49 -17.74 -19.77
N VAL A 196 -15.36 -16.87 -18.77
CA VAL A 196 -15.86 -15.49 -18.81
C VAL A 196 -14.69 -14.54 -18.94
N THR A 197 -14.73 -13.69 -19.96
CA THR A 197 -13.82 -12.54 -20.11
C THR A 197 -14.38 -11.36 -19.35
N ILE A 198 -13.62 -10.88 -18.38
CA ILE A 198 -13.92 -9.74 -17.52
C ILE A 198 -13.04 -8.58 -18.00
N THR A 199 -13.65 -7.55 -18.57
CA THR A 199 -12.94 -6.37 -19.09
C THR A 199 -13.08 -5.21 -18.13
N GLY A 200 -12.01 -4.46 -17.89
CA GLY A 200 -12.00 -3.38 -16.92
C GLY A 200 -10.69 -2.61 -16.83
N ALA A 201 -10.43 -2.04 -15.65
CA ALA A 201 -9.23 -1.27 -15.36
C ALA A 201 -8.70 -1.56 -13.95
N ASN A 202 -7.40 -1.26 -13.75
CA ASN A 202 -6.69 -1.38 -12.48
C ASN A 202 -6.65 -2.78 -11.90
N PHE A 203 -6.69 -3.81 -12.74
CA PHE A 203 -6.55 -5.20 -12.29
C PHE A 203 -5.11 -5.56 -11.90
N GLY A 204 -4.14 -4.74 -12.29
CA GLY A 204 -2.72 -5.05 -12.17
C GLY A 204 -2.21 -5.95 -13.30
N VAL A 205 -0.92 -5.87 -13.62
CA VAL A 205 -0.32 -6.62 -14.75
C VAL A 205 -0.25 -8.14 -14.51
N THR A 206 -0.34 -8.58 -13.27
CA THR A 206 -0.36 -9.98 -12.84
C THR A 206 -1.36 -10.18 -11.71
N GLN A 207 -1.92 -11.37 -11.57
CA GLN A 207 -2.89 -11.67 -10.51
C GLN A 207 -2.33 -11.44 -9.10
N GLY A 208 -1.17 -12.02 -8.77
CA GLY A 208 -0.61 -11.96 -7.41
C GLY A 208 -1.59 -12.52 -6.38
N THR A 209 -1.90 -11.73 -5.34
CA THR A 209 -2.88 -12.08 -4.31
C THR A 209 -4.32 -11.63 -4.64
N SER A 210 -4.57 -11.15 -5.85
CA SER A 210 -5.87 -10.66 -6.30
C SER A 210 -6.83 -11.81 -6.62
N THR A 211 -8.13 -11.58 -6.47
CA THR A 211 -9.17 -12.61 -6.62
C THR A 211 -10.30 -12.18 -7.54
N VAL A 212 -10.94 -13.14 -8.20
CA VAL A 212 -12.23 -12.99 -8.88
C VAL A 212 -13.27 -13.82 -8.14
N SER A 213 -14.48 -13.29 -7.95
CA SER A 213 -15.58 -14.01 -7.32
C SER A 213 -16.86 -13.90 -8.12
N PHE A 214 -17.60 -15.01 -8.25
CA PHE A 214 -18.95 -15.09 -8.80
C PHE A 214 -19.94 -15.27 -7.64
N ASN A 215 -20.68 -14.22 -7.32
CA ASN A 215 -21.62 -14.18 -6.19
C ASN A 215 -21.00 -14.70 -4.88
N GLY A 216 -19.78 -14.23 -4.57
CA GLY A 216 -19.02 -14.66 -3.39
C GLY A 216 -18.24 -15.98 -3.55
N THR A 217 -18.46 -16.75 -4.61
CA THR A 217 -17.69 -17.97 -4.89
C THR A 217 -16.41 -17.64 -5.67
N THR A 218 -15.25 -17.91 -5.08
CA THR A 218 -13.96 -17.59 -5.70
C THR A 218 -13.71 -18.43 -6.96
N ALA A 219 -13.31 -17.77 -8.05
CA ALA A 219 -12.89 -18.39 -9.29
C ALA A 219 -11.36 -18.47 -9.38
N THR A 220 -10.86 -19.37 -10.22
CA THR A 220 -9.43 -19.48 -10.56
C THR A 220 -9.21 -18.95 -11.97
N PRO A 221 -8.71 -17.71 -12.16
CA PRO A 221 -8.45 -17.15 -13.48
C PRO A 221 -7.45 -17.97 -14.29
N THR A 222 -7.66 -18.05 -15.60
CA THR A 222 -6.73 -18.67 -16.56
C THR A 222 -5.80 -17.65 -17.22
N SER A 223 -6.17 -16.37 -17.22
CA SER A 223 -5.31 -15.26 -17.66
C SER A 223 -5.62 -13.97 -16.92
N TRP A 224 -4.61 -13.11 -16.77
CA TRP A 224 -4.72 -11.83 -16.06
C TRP A 224 -3.86 -10.76 -16.74
N SER A 225 -4.41 -9.56 -16.88
CA SER A 225 -3.70 -8.34 -17.28
C SER A 225 -4.32 -7.15 -16.57
N SER A 226 -3.75 -5.95 -16.76
CA SER A 226 -4.25 -4.73 -16.13
C SER A 226 -5.67 -4.33 -16.53
N THR A 227 -6.19 -4.87 -17.64
CA THR A 227 -7.50 -4.51 -18.23
C THR A 227 -8.38 -5.70 -18.61
N SER A 228 -7.89 -6.94 -18.49
CA SER A 228 -8.65 -8.13 -18.86
C SER A 228 -8.29 -9.33 -17.99
N ILE A 229 -9.30 -10.05 -17.53
CA ILE A 229 -9.17 -11.31 -16.81
C ILE A 229 -10.04 -12.34 -17.51
N VAL A 230 -9.54 -13.57 -17.67
CA VAL A 230 -10.39 -14.70 -18.09
C VAL A 230 -10.49 -15.66 -16.92
N ALA A 231 -11.72 -15.98 -16.50
CA ALA A 231 -11.98 -16.90 -15.41
C ALA A 231 -13.17 -17.80 -15.73
N PRO A 232 -13.06 -19.13 -15.53
CA PRO A 232 -14.19 -20.03 -15.62
C PRO A 232 -15.16 -19.80 -14.45
N VAL A 233 -16.47 -19.93 -14.71
CA VAL A 233 -17.50 -19.95 -13.65
C VAL A 233 -17.17 -21.08 -12.66
N PRO A 234 -16.94 -20.79 -11.37
CA PRO A 234 -16.48 -21.79 -10.41
C PRO A 234 -17.60 -22.76 -10.01
N ASN A 235 -17.20 -23.94 -9.53
CA ASN A 235 -18.14 -24.89 -8.97
C ASN A 235 -18.85 -24.31 -7.74
N GLY A 236 -20.18 -24.47 -7.67
CA GLY A 236 -20.99 -23.88 -6.60
C GLY A 236 -21.39 -22.41 -6.82
N ALA A 237 -20.97 -21.79 -7.92
CA ALA A 237 -21.44 -20.44 -8.26
C ALA A 237 -22.96 -20.43 -8.50
N ALA A 238 -23.62 -19.40 -7.97
CA ALA A 238 -25.00 -19.05 -8.27
C ALA A 238 -25.07 -17.73 -9.05
N SER A 239 -26.22 -17.44 -9.65
CA SER A 239 -26.46 -16.15 -10.28
C SER A 239 -26.25 -14.99 -9.29
N GLY A 240 -25.59 -13.93 -9.73
CA GLY A 240 -25.25 -12.78 -8.88
C GLY A 240 -24.10 -11.96 -9.45
N ASN A 241 -23.50 -11.11 -8.64
CA ASN A 241 -22.46 -10.19 -9.11
C ASN A 241 -21.10 -10.89 -9.27
N VAL A 242 -20.41 -10.58 -10.36
CA VAL A 242 -18.98 -10.83 -10.52
C VAL A 242 -18.22 -9.62 -9.98
N THR A 243 -17.21 -9.88 -9.14
CA THR A 243 -16.31 -8.85 -8.59
C THR A 243 -14.85 -9.26 -8.74
N VAL A 244 -13.98 -8.26 -8.83
CA VAL A 244 -12.51 -8.40 -8.81
C VAL A 244 -11.97 -7.65 -7.59
N THR A 245 -11.10 -8.29 -6.82
CA THR A 245 -10.44 -7.67 -5.66
C THR A 245 -8.95 -7.58 -5.90
N VAL A 246 -8.38 -6.38 -5.83
CA VAL A 246 -6.94 -6.11 -6.03
C VAL A 246 -6.43 -5.29 -4.85
N GLY A 247 -5.35 -5.76 -4.22
CA GLY A 247 -4.75 -5.05 -3.07
C GLY A 247 -5.74 -4.82 -1.91
N GLY A 248 -6.71 -5.72 -1.72
CA GLY A 248 -7.75 -5.60 -0.70
C GLY A 248 -8.96 -4.74 -1.09
N GLN A 249 -8.96 -4.10 -2.27
CA GLN A 249 -10.08 -3.28 -2.75
C GLN A 249 -10.93 -4.02 -3.77
N ALA A 250 -12.24 -4.08 -3.53
CA ALA A 250 -13.20 -4.69 -4.44
C ALA A 250 -13.63 -3.72 -5.55
N SER A 251 -13.98 -4.28 -6.71
CA SER A 251 -14.57 -3.54 -7.82
C SER A 251 -16.06 -3.27 -7.64
N ASN A 252 -16.66 -2.53 -8.59
CA ASN A 252 -18.10 -2.65 -8.82
C ASN A 252 -18.47 -4.10 -9.19
N GLY A 253 -19.72 -4.48 -8.92
CA GLY A 253 -20.28 -5.75 -9.34
C GLY A 253 -20.98 -5.62 -10.70
N ILE A 254 -20.82 -6.62 -11.57
CA ILE A 254 -21.68 -6.80 -12.76
C ILE A 254 -22.43 -8.12 -12.62
N ALA A 255 -23.74 -8.09 -12.84
CA ALA A 255 -24.59 -9.28 -12.76
C ALA A 255 -24.20 -10.32 -13.82
N PHE A 256 -24.12 -11.57 -13.39
CA PHE A 256 -23.90 -12.74 -14.23
C PHE A 256 -24.94 -13.81 -13.90
N ILE A 257 -25.48 -14.46 -14.94
CA ILE A 257 -26.51 -15.49 -14.77
C ILE A 257 -25.86 -16.87 -14.88
N VAL A 258 -25.93 -17.65 -13.81
CA VAL A 258 -25.64 -19.09 -13.81
C VAL A 258 -26.95 -19.83 -14.02
N PRO A 259 -27.21 -20.44 -15.19
CA PRO A 259 -28.46 -21.15 -15.46
C PRO A 259 -28.64 -22.34 -14.52
N VAL A 260 -29.81 -22.43 -13.90
CA VAL A 260 -30.22 -23.65 -13.20
C VAL A 260 -30.74 -24.62 -14.26
N ILE A 261 -29.96 -25.67 -14.55
CA ILE A 261 -30.43 -26.76 -15.41
C ILE A 261 -31.18 -27.75 -14.51
N ALA A 262 -32.50 -27.66 -14.51
CA ALA A 262 -33.35 -28.62 -13.80
C ALA A 262 -33.17 -30.02 -14.41
N PRO A 263 -33.02 -31.08 -13.59
CA PRO A 263 -33.00 -32.45 -14.10
C PRO A 263 -34.30 -32.78 -14.83
N SER A 264 -34.23 -33.44 -15.97
CA SER A 264 -35.38 -33.92 -16.73
C SER A 264 -35.13 -35.34 -17.22
N ILE A 265 -36.07 -36.25 -16.98
CA ILE A 265 -36.03 -37.62 -17.49
C ILE A 265 -36.74 -37.65 -18.84
N ALA A 266 -36.03 -38.06 -19.88
CA ALA A 266 -36.57 -38.25 -21.22
C ALA A 266 -37.12 -39.66 -21.41
N SER A 267 -36.42 -40.68 -20.89
CA SER A 267 -36.86 -42.07 -21.00
C SER A 267 -36.23 -42.97 -19.94
N VAL A 268 -36.90 -44.09 -19.70
CA VAL A 268 -36.41 -45.20 -18.88
C VAL A 268 -36.51 -46.48 -19.69
N SER A 269 -35.42 -47.26 -19.76
CA SER A 269 -35.37 -48.50 -20.53
C SER A 269 -34.54 -49.58 -19.84
N PRO A 270 -35.07 -50.81 -19.65
CA PRO A 270 -36.46 -51.20 -19.94
C PRO A 270 -37.45 -50.53 -18.96
N SER A 271 -38.71 -50.36 -19.38
CA SER A 271 -39.78 -49.79 -18.52
C SER A 271 -40.32 -50.78 -17.47
N SER A 272 -39.85 -52.03 -17.49
CA SER A 272 -40.15 -53.08 -16.51
C SER A 272 -39.06 -54.16 -16.51
N GLY A 273 -38.97 -54.92 -15.42
CA GLY A 273 -38.02 -56.03 -15.26
C GLY A 273 -38.19 -56.73 -13.91
N SER A 274 -37.58 -57.90 -13.76
CA SER A 274 -37.48 -58.58 -12.46
C SER A 274 -36.57 -57.81 -11.51
N ALA A 275 -36.63 -58.12 -10.21
CA ALA A 275 -35.68 -57.56 -9.25
C ALA A 275 -34.23 -57.80 -9.71
N GLY A 276 -33.40 -56.75 -9.67
CA GLY A 276 -32.01 -56.78 -10.15
C GLY A 276 -31.82 -56.37 -11.62
N THR A 277 -32.88 -56.13 -12.40
CA THR A 277 -32.76 -55.60 -13.76
C THR A 277 -32.11 -54.20 -13.74
N SER A 278 -31.04 -54.02 -14.51
CA SER A 278 -30.45 -52.69 -14.73
C SER A 278 -31.36 -51.83 -15.60
N VAL A 279 -31.60 -50.59 -15.18
CA VAL A 279 -32.41 -49.61 -15.91
C VAL A 279 -31.50 -48.48 -16.38
N THR A 280 -31.60 -48.14 -17.67
CA THR A 280 -30.98 -46.94 -18.23
C THR A 280 -31.98 -45.79 -18.15
N ILE A 281 -31.61 -44.72 -17.43
CA ILE A 281 -32.38 -43.47 -17.39
C ILE A 281 -31.68 -42.49 -18.33
N THR A 282 -32.38 -42.05 -19.38
CA THR A 282 -31.90 -41.01 -20.29
C THR A 282 -32.59 -39.71 -19.96
N GLY A 283 -31.86 -38.60 -19.98
CA GLY A 283 -32.39 -37.30 -19.61
C GLY A 283 -31.30 -36.23 -19.61
N THR A 284 -31.63 -35.06 -19.08
CA THR A 284 -30.74 -33.89 -18.99
C THR A 284 -30.64 -33.41 -17.55
N GLY A 285 -29.61 -32.62 -17.23
CA GLY A 285 -29.47 -31.99 -15.92
C GLY A 285 -29.13 -32.92 -14.74
N PHE A 286 -28.76 -34.19 -14.98
CA PHE A 286 -28.43 -35.15 -13.91
C PHE A 286 -27.11 -34.86 -13.15
N GLY A 287 -26.36 -33.84 -13.57
CA GLY A 287 -25.04 -33.53 -12.99
C GLY A 287 -23.99 -34.59 -13.31
N THR A 288 -22.79 -34.43 -12.73
CA THR A 288 -21.65 -35.37 -12.88
C THR A 288 -21.39 -36.21 -11.62
N THR A 289 -22.14 -35.95 -10.55
CA THR A 289 -22.03 -36.64 -9.26
C THR A 289 -23.41 -37.09 -8.81
N GLN A 290 -23.50 -38.32 -8.29
CA GLN A 290 -24.71 -38.85 -7.67
C GLN A 290 -25.08 -37.99 -6.45
N GLY A 291 -26.33 -37.51 -6.40
CA GLY A 291 -26.85 -36.82 -5.23
C GLY A 291 -27.14 -37.78 -4.07
N THR A 292 -27.14 -37.27 -2.85
CA THR A 292 -27.64 -37.99 -1.67
C THR A 292 -29.14 -37.71 -1.54
N SER A 293 -29.97 -38.75 -1.69
CA SER A 293 -31.42 -38.70 -1.40
C SER A 293 -31.69 -39.12 0.03
#